data_AF-A0A3A3ACJ8-F1
#
_entry.id   AF-A0A3A3ACJ8-F1
#
_cell.length_a   1.000
_cell.length_b   1.000
_cell.length_c   1.000
_cell.angle_alpha   90.00
_cell.angle_beta   90.00
_cell.angle_gamma   90.00
#
_symmetry.space_group_name_H-M   'P 1'
#
loop_
_entity.id
_entity.type
_entity.pdbx_description
1 polymer ?
#
loop_
_entity_poly.entity_id
_entity_poly.type
_entity_poly.pdbx_seq_one_letter_code
_entity_poly.pdbx_strand_id
1 'polypeptide(L)'
;MALPAYRSEIYAAQLYNARTPDGRSAVNGLSARTFATWTLLSGVVRMYAAYNITTPIAYDMAAWTFAIALLHFVGEWLGFGTAQLKGRFVSPLITATGTLAWMLTQRETYLAA
;
A
#
# COMPACT_ATOMS: atom_id res chain seq x y z
N MET A 1 3.25 3.75 -8.49
CA MET A 1 3.66 2.35 -8.25
C MET A 1 2.93 1.33 -9.15
N ALA A 2 1.63 1.51 -9.43
CA ALA A 2 0.82 0.54 -10.18
C ALA A 2 1.34 0.21 -11.59
N LEU A 3 1.51 1.22 -12.46
CA LEU A 3 1.87 0.98 -13.88
C LEU A 3 3.21 0.23 -14.04
N PRO A 4 4.31 0.61 -13.35
CA PRO A 4 5.56 -0.15 -13.40
C PRO A 4 5.42 -1.60 -12.92
N ALA A 5 4.65 -1.85 -11.85
CA ALA A 5 4.41 -3.21 -11.34
C ALA A 5 3.55 -4.06 -12.27
N TYR A 6 2.63 -3.44 -13.02
CA TYR A 6 1.79 -4.15 -13.98
C TYR A 6 2.57 -4.65 -15.19
N ARG A 7 3.58 -3.88 -15.63
CA ARG A 7 4.40 -4.19 -16.81
C ARG A 7 5.65 -5.01 -16.50
N SER A 8 6.07 -5.08 -15.24
CA SER A 8 7.31 -5.77 -14.85
C SER A 8 7.21 -6.36 -13.45
N GLU A 9 7.53 -7.66 -13.36
CA GLU A 9 7.62 -8.36 -12.07
C GLU A 9 8.83 -7.90 -11.24
N ILE A 10 9.87 -7.35 -11.87
CA ILE A 10 11.07 -6.85 -11.19
C ILE A 10 10.71 -5.76 -10.19
N TYR A 11 9.73 -4.91 -10.52
CA TYR A 11 9.31 -3.84 -9.62
C TYR A 11 8.79 -4.41 -8.29
N ALA A 12 7.88 -5.38 -8.35
CA ALA A 12 7.32 -6.00 -7.16
C ALA A 12 8.36 -6.89 -6.45
N ALA A 13 9.25 -7.55 -7.19
CA ALA A 13 10.35 -8.32 -6.62
C ALA A 13 11.30 -7.44 -5.78
N GLN A 14 11.67 -6.27 -6.30
CA GLN A 14 12.49 -5.29 -5.57
C GLN A 14 11.73 -4.61 -4.42
N LEU A 15 10.40 -4.53 -4.52
CA LEU A 15 9.55 -3.97 -3.46
C LEU A 15 9.62 -4.83 -2.22
N TYR A 16 9.31 -6.13 -2.33
CA TYR A 16 9.29 -7.03 -1.19
C TYR A 16 10.67 -7.56 -0.81
N ASN A 17 11.59 -7.66 -1.78
CA ASN A 17 12.85 -8.40 -1.64
C ASN A 17 12.63 -9.86 -1.21
N ALA A 18 11.48 -10.44 -1.55
CA ALA A 18 11.06 -11.77 -1.17
C ALA A 18 11.90 -12.82 -1.90
N ARG A 19 12.47 -13.77 -1.14
CA ARG A 19 13.27 -14.86 -1.70
C ARG A 19 12.74 -16.21 -1.21
N THR A 20 12.68 -17.17 -2.13
CA THR A 20 12.44 -18.58 -1.80
C THR A 20 13.70 -19.20 -1.14
N PRO A 21 13.59 -20.37 -0.48
CA PRO A 21 14.75 -21.02 0.16
C PRO A 21 15.92 -21.32 -0.78
N ASP A 22 15.63 -21.54 -2.06
CA ASP A 22 16.62 -21.74 -3.14
C ASP A 22 17.16 -20.44 -3.75
N GLY A 23 16.84 -19.28 -3.16
CA GLY A 23 17.38 -17.97 -3.52
C GLY A 23 16.69 -17.26 -4.69
N ARG A 24 15.65 -17.84 -5.30
CA ARG A 24 14.89 -17.20 -6.38
C ARG A 24 13.92 -16.13 -5.85
N SER A 25 13.41 -15.28 -6.73
CA SER A 25 12.34 -14.33 -6.39
C SER A 25 11.08 -15.10 -6.02
N ALA A 26 10.47 -14.80 -4.87
CA ALA A 26 9.14 -15.33 -4.53
C ALA A 26 8.01 -14.56 -5.25
N VAL A 27 8.33 -13.42 -5.87
CA VAL A 27 7.41 -12.64 -6.70
C VAL A 27 7.46 -13.15 -8.14
N ASN A 28 6.27 -13.38 -8.71
CA ASN A 28 6.06 -13.71 -10.12
C ASN A 28 5.16 -12.68 -10.82
N GLY A 29 5.09 -12.74 -12.15
CA GLY A 29 4.28 -11.82 -12.96
C GLY A 29 2.80 -11.73 -12.60
N LEU A 30 2.18 -12.81 -12.13
CA LEU A 30 0.78 -12.76 -11.66
C LEU A 30 0.67 -11.93 -10.38
N SER A 31 1.49 -12.23 -9.37
CA SER A 31 1.52 -11.48 -8.11
C SER A 31 1.86 -9.99 -8.30
N ALA A 32 2.73 -9.67 -9.25
CA ALA A 32 3.07 -8.29 -9.60
C ALA A 32 1.88 -7.52 -10.19
N ARG A 33 1.11 -8.15 -11.10
CA ARG A 33 -0.12 -7.56 -11.64
C ARG A 33 -1.20 -7.43 -10.57
N THR A 34 -1.36 -8.42 -9.69
CA THR A 34 -2.30 -8.33 -8.56
C THR A 34 -1.97 -7.16 -7.65
N PHE A 35 -0.70 -6.98 -7.29
CA PHE A 35 -0.23 -5.83 -6.51
C PHE A 35 -0.51 -4.50 -7.22
N ALA A 36 -0.25 -4.44 -8.53
CA ALA A 36 -0.52 -3.26 -9.33
C ALA A 36 -2.02 -2.91 -9.38
N THR A 37 -2.88 -3.90 -9.56
CA THR A 37 -4.34 -3.73 -9.55
C THR A 37 -4.84 -3.22 -8.20
N TRP A 38 -4.38 -3.81 -7.10
CA TRP A 38 -4.71 -3.35 -5.75
C TRP A 38 -4.24 -1.92 -5.47
N THR A 39 -3.06 -1.57 -5.96
CA THR A 39 -2.53 -0.20 -5.87
C THR A 39 -3.40 0.77 -6.67
N LEU A 40 -3.82 0.39 -7.87
CA LEU A 40 -4.70 1.22 -8.70
C LEU A 40 -6.08 1.40 -8.04
N LEU A 41 -6.68 0.32 -7.54
CA LEU A 41 -7.94 0.34 -6.80
C LEU A 41 -7.88 1.32 -5.63
N SER A 42 -6.83 1.21 -4.81
CA SER A 42 -6.60 2.14 -3.69
C SER A 42 -6.45 3.58 -4.17
N GLY A 43 -5.77 3.80 -5.29
CA GLY A 43 -5.63 5.11 -5.92
C GLY A 43 -6.97 5.72 -6.35
N VAL A 44 -7.86 4.91 -6.95
CA VAL A 44 -9.21 5.34 -7.35
C VAL A 44 -10.02 5.75 -6.12
N VAL A 45 -10.06 4.91 -5.08
CA VAL A 45 -10.77 5.23 -3.82
C VAL A 45 -10.27 6.55 -3.23
N ARG A 46 -8.95 6.72 -3.14
CA ARG A 46 -8.33 7.95 -2.61
C ARG A 46 -8.62 9.18 -3.45
N MET A 47 -8.69 9.05 -4.77
CA MET A 47 -9.04 10.15 -5.67
C MET A 47 -10.48 10.60 -5.45
N TYR A 48 -11.44 9.66 -5.39
CA TYR A 48 -12.83 10.01 -5.08
C TYR A 48 -13.02 10.55 -3.66
N ALA A 49 -12.25 10.04 -2.69
CA ALA A 49 -12.24 10.58 -1.34
C ALA A 49 -11.69 12.01 -1.30
N ALA A 50 -10.66 12.33 -2.09
CA ALA A 50 -10.13 13.70 -2.16
C ALA A 50 -11.18 14.70 -2.68
N TYR A 51 -12.02 14.30 -3.66
CA TYR A 51 -13.15 15.11 -4.12
C TYR A 51 -14.28 15.25 -3.09
N ASN A 52 -14.37 14.33 -2.14
CA ASN A 52 -15.44 14.25 -1.14
C ASN A 52 -14.86 14.26 0.28
N ILE A 53 -13.78 15.01 0.52
CA ILE A 53 -12.96 14.86 1.73
C ILE A 53 -13.71 15.23 3.02
N THR A 54 -14.76 16.04 2.93
CA THR A 54 -15.63 16.41 4.07
C THR A 54 -16.74 15.38 4.34
N THR A 55 -16.92 14.39 3.46
CA THR A 55 -17.90 13.31 3.65
C THR A 55 -17.30 12.20 4.53
N PRO A 56 -17.88 11.87 5.70
CA PRO A 56 -17.31 10.90 6.63
C PRO A 56 -17.01 9.53 6.00
N ILE A 57 -17.95 9.02 5.19
CA ILE A 57 -17.80 7.72 4.52
C ILE A 57 -16.62 7.74 3.54
N ALA A 58 -16.46 8.81 2.76
CA ALA A 58 -15.38 8.92 1.79
C ALA A 58 -14.01 9.06 2.49
N TYR A 59 -13.97 9.85 3.56
CA TYR A 59 -12.78 10.02 4.41
C TYR A 59 -12.34 8.70 5.03
N ASP A 60 -13.26 8.00 5.69
CA ASP A 60 -12.98 6.75 6.38
C ASP A 60 -12.58 5.65 5.37
N MET A 61 -13.19 5.60 4.18
CA MET A 61 -12.76 4.70 3.09
C MET A 61 -11.30 4.94 2.69
N ALA A 62 -10.89 6.20 2.50
CA ALA A 62 -9.50 6.51 2.17
C ALA A 62 -8.55 6.11 3.31
N ALA A 63 -8.90 6.40 4.57
CA ALA A 63 -8.11 5.97 5.72
C ALA A 63 -7.94 4.44 5.74
N TRP A 64 -9.01 3.68 5.48
CA TRP A 64 -8.95 2.22 5.40
C TRP A 64 -8.02 1.70 4.31
N THR A 65 -7.92 2.37 3.16
CA THR A 65 -6.93 1.95 2.14
C THR A 65 -5.49 2.06 2.62
N PHE A 66 -5.17 2.99 3.53
CA PHE A 66 -3.84 3.10 4.12
C PHE A 66 -3.67 2.09 5.27
N ALA A 67 -4.70 1.87 6.08
CA ALA A 67 -4.69 0.85 7.13
C ALA A 67 -4.49 -0.57 6.57
N ILE A 68 -5.20 -0.94 5.50
CA ILE A 68 -5.05 -2.23 4.83
C ILE A 68 -3.65 -2.38 4.23
N ALA A 69 -3.12 -1.33 3.59
CA ALA A 69 -1.76 -1.35 3.06
C ALA A 69 -0.72 -1.54 4.17
N LEU A 70 -0.87 -0.83 5.29
CA LEU A 70 0.02 -0.96 6.44
C LEU A 70 -0.03 -2.37 7.03
N LEU A 71 -1.23 -2.90 7.25
CA LEU A 71 -1.45 -4.26 7.74
C LEU A 71 -0.79 -5.30 6.82
N HIS A 72 -0.97 -5.16 5.50
CA HIS A 72 -0.36 -6.04 4.51
C HIS A 72 1.17 -6.02 4.60
N PHE A 73 1.80 -4.85 4.50
CA PHE A 73 3.26 -4.76 4.52
C PHE A 73 3.87 -5.18 5.86
N VAL A 74 3.24 -4.81 6.99
CA VAL A 74 3.70 -5.27 8.31
C VAL A 74 3.53 -6.79 8.45
N GLY A 75 2.43 -7.36 7.95
CA GLY A 75 2.19 -8.80 7.95
C GLY A 75 3.23 -9.57 7.13
N GLU A 76 3.55 -9.11 5.92
CA GLU A 76 4.60 -9.71 5.08
C GLU A 76 5.98 -9.64 5.75
N TRP A 77 6.27 -8.58 6.49
CA TRP A 77 7.55 -8.40 7.16
C TRP A 77 7.67 -9.21 8.46
N LEU A 78 6.71 -9.07 9.37
CA LEU A 78 6.80 -9.61 10.73
C LEU A 78 6.06 -10.95 10.91
N GLY A 79 5.01 -11.20 10.14
CA GLY A 79 4.17 -12.39 10.27
C GLY A 79 4.63 -13.52 9.36
N PHE A 80 4.72 -13.25 8.06
CA PHE A 80 5.03 -14.27 7.04
C PHE A 80 6.52 -14.35 6.69
N GLY A 81 7.30 -13.31 6.99
CA GLY A 81 8.73 -13.25 6.66
C GLY A 81 9.01 -13.22 5.15
N THR A 82 8.01 -12.89 4.34
CA THR A 82 8.05 -12.79 2.88
C THR A 82 8.49 -11.41 2.41
N ALA A 83 8.85 -10.50 3.33
CA ALA A 83 9.44 -9.22 3.01
C ALA A 83 10.63 -8.85 3.90
N GLN A 84 11.51 -8.00 3.37
CA GLN A 84 12.67 -7.50 4.10
C GLN A 84 12.62 -5.98 4.22
N LEU A 85 12.91 -5.46 5.41
CA LEU A 85 13.00 -4.01 5.70
C LEU A 85 14.25 -3.39 5.06
N LYS A 86 14.31 -3.36 3.74
CA LYS A 86 15.42 -2.81 2.96
C LYS A 86 14.95 -2.24 1.64
N GLY A 87 15.72 -1.28 1.11
CA GLY A 87 15.48 -0.70 -0.20
C GLY A 87 14.05 -0.15 -0.36
N ARG A 88 13.37 -0.59 -1.42
CA ARG A 88 12.06 -0.06 -1.83
C ARG A 88 10.93 -0.43 -0.87
N PHE A 89 11.12 -1.40 0.02
CA PHE A 89 10.11 -1.83 0.98
C PHE A 89 9.80 -0.77 2.05
N VAL A 90 10.74 0.14 2.31
CA VAL A 90 10.58 1.15 3.37
C VAL A 90 9.58 2.23 2.95
N SER A 91 9.50 2.56 1.66
CA SER A 91 8.66 3.69 1.22
C SER A 91 7.16 3.46 1.45
N PRO A 92 6.54 2.30 1.13
CA PRO A 92 5.14 2.07 1.43
C PRO A 92 4.82 2.07 2.92
N LEU A 93 5.74 1.61 3.78
CA LEU A 93 5.55 1.65 5.24
C LEU A 93 5.47 3.08 5.75
N ILE A 94 6.39 3.94 5.31
CA ILE A 94 6.38 5.37 5.69
C ILE A 94 5.11 6.04 5.15
N THR A 95 4.78 5.84 3.88
CA THR A 95 3.57 6.44 3.29
C THR A 95 2.31 5.97 3.99
N ALA A 96 2.12 4.67 4.20
CA ALA A 96 0.92 4.14 4.82
C ALA A 96 0.78 4.60 6.28
N THR A 97 1.87 4.54 7.05
CA THR A 97 1.88 4.97 8.45
C THR A 97 1.65 6.47 8.58
N GLY A 98 2.43 7.28 7.84
CA GLY A 98 2.38 8.73 7.93
C GLY A 98 1.04 9.29 7.46
N THR A 99 0.50 8.78 6.34
CA THR A 99 -0.81 9.24 5.86
C THR A 99 -1.95 8.76 6.75
N LEU A 100 -1.91 7.54 7.26
CA LEU A 100 -2.93 7.08 8.21
C LEU A 100 -2.92 7.92 9.49
N ALA A 101 -1.74 8.18 10.06
CA ALA A 101 -1.60 9.04 11.23
C ALA A 101 -2.12 10.47 10.96
N TRP A 102 -1.82 11.02 9.79
CA TRP A 102 -2.38 12.31 9.36
C TRP A 102 -3.91 12.27 9.31
N MET A 103 -4.50 11.26 8.65
CA MET A 103 -5.95 11.17 8.53
C MET A 103 -6.63 10.98 9.89
N LEU A 104 -6.03 10.23 10.80
CA LEU A 104 -6.60 10.07 12.15
C LEU A 104 -6.55 11.39 12.94
N THR A 105 -5.46 12.16 12.82
CA THR A 105 -5.28 13.41 13.58
C THR A 105 -6.02 14.60 12.98
N GLN A 106 -6.23 14.64 11.66
CA GLN A 106 -6.94 15.73 10.98
C GLN A 106 -8.44 15.46 10.78
N ARG A 107 -8.95 14.33 11.26
CA ARG A 107 -10.33 13.88 10.98
C ARG A 107 -11.37 14.94 11.35
N GLU A 108 -11.29 15.51 12.54
CA GLU A 108 -12.23 16.55 12.99
C GLU A 108 -12.17 17.80 12.11
N THR A 109 -10.97 18.22 11.72
CA THR A 109 -10.76 19.39 10.86
C THR A 109 -11.40 19.20 9.48
N TYR A 110 -11.24 18.04 8.85
CA TYR A 110 -11.82 17.78 7.53
C TYR A 110 -13.33 17.56 7.57
N LEU A 111 -13.87 16.97 8.64
CA LEU A 111 -15.30 16.65 8.75
C LEU A 111 -16.15 17.79 9.34
N ALA A 112 -15.52 18.85 9.85
CA ALA A 112 -16.21 20.05 10.32
C ALA A 112 -16.45 21.11 9.22
N ALA A 113 -15.91 20.90 8.01
CA ALA A 113 -15.95 21.82 6.88
C ALA A 113 -17.15 21.59 5.94
#